data_AF-A0A3S2CR35-F1
#
_entry.id   AF-A0A3S2CR35-F1
#
_cell.length_a   1.000
_cell.length_b   1.000
_cell.length_c   1.000
_cell.angle_alpha   90.00
_cell.angle_beta   90.00
_cell.angle_gamma   90.00
#
_symmetry.space_group_name_H-M   'P 1'
#
loop_
_entity.id
_entity.type
_entity.pdbx_description
1 polymer ?
#
loop_
_entity_poly.entity_id
_entity_poly.type
_entity_poly.pdbx_seq_one_letter_code
_entity_poly.pdbx_strand_id
1 'polypeptide(L)'
;MVTIYDAKPGLSRRELLKRGGIGALLVISGSAVISPEHAWGLETSALKPETMATLIQMARDIYPHDQVPDKYYAIAVKGHDEQAGKDAAYKAMIEDGIADLDKKSGDGGYRGLGWEDQRVGVLKQIEATPFFQAIRGGLVVSLYNQKEVWPIFGYEGESYSKGGYIARGFNDIEWL
;
A
#
# COMPACT_ATOMS: atom_id res chain seq x y z
N MET A 1 26.83 -44.84 1.83
CA MET A 1 26.18 -43.56 2.16
C MET A 1 25.79 -42.92 0.83
N VAL A 2 24.49 -42.78 0.55
CA VAL A 2 24.00 -42.19 -0.71
C VAL A 2 23.59 -40.76 -0.42
N THR A 3 24.29 -39.80 -1.01
CA THR A 3 23.91 -38.38 -0.97
C THR A 3 22.96 -38.11 -2.12
N ILE A 4 21.71 -37.78 -1.81
CA ILE A 4 20.73 -37.29 -2.78
C ILE A 4 20.91 -35.77 -2.86
N TYR A 5 21.29 -35.26 -4.04
CA TYR A 5 21.29 -33.83 -4.31
C TYR A 5 19.88 -33.41 -4.74
N ASP A 6 19.17 -32.75 -3.85
CA ASP A 6 17.89 -32.12 -4.16
C ASP A 6 18.16 -30.71 -4.72
N ALA A 7 18.26 -30.62 -6.05
CA ALA A 7 18.39 -29.33 -6.72
C ALA A 7 17.03 -28.62 -6.64
N LYS A 8 16.88 -27.70 -5.69
CA LYS A 8 15.73 -26.77 -5.67
C LYS A 8 15.63 -26.12 -7.07
N PRO A 9 14.55 -26.32 -7.82
CA PRO A 9 14.44 -25.75 -9.15
C PRO A 9 14.58 -24.24 -9.05
N GLY A 10 15.59 -23.67 -9.71
CA GLY A 10 15.71 -22.23 -9.86
C GLY A 10 14.49 -21.67 -10.60
N LEU A 11 14.18 -20.40 -10.37
CA LEU A 11 13.10 -19.70 -11.07
C LEU A 11 13.27 -19.82 -12.59
N SER A 12 12.26 -20.36 -13.27
CA SER A 12 12.25 -20.41 -14.73
C SER A 12 12.15 -19.00 -15.31
N ARG A 13 12.65 -18.77 -16.53
CA ARG A 13 12.50 -17.47 -17.22
C ARG A 13 11.03 -17.04 -17.33
N ARG A 14 10.11 -17.98 -17.46
CA ARG A 14 8.67 -17.72 -17.49
C ARG A 14 8.14 -17.26 -16.14
N GLU A 15 8.59 -17.88 -15.05
CA GLU A 15 8.26 -17.42 -13.70
C GLU A 15 8.91 -16.08 -13.39
N LEU A 16 10.13 -15.84 -13.86
CA LEU A 16 10.79 -14.55 -13.77
C LEU A 16 10.02 -13.47 -14.54
N LEU A 17 9.51 -13.76 -15.74
CA LEU A 17 8.69 -12.81 -16.51
C LEU A 17 7.28 -12.62 -15.93
N LYS A 18 6.70 -13.66 -15.32
CA LYS A 18 5.44 -13.54 -14.58
C LYS A 18 5.58 -12.74 -13.29
N ARG A 19 6.77 -12.75 -12.66
CA ARG A 19 7.06 -12.07 -11.39
C ARG A 19 7.78 -10.74 -11.56
N GLY A 20 8.40 -10.51 -12.73
CA GLY A 20 9.34 -9.41 -12.99
C GLY A 20 8.71 -8.17 -13.62
N GLY A 21 7.40 -8.15 -13.79
CA GLY A 21 6.68 -6.97 -14.23
C GLY A 21 5.21 -7.13 -13.90
N ILE A 22 4.57 -6.00 -13.59
CA ILE A 22 3.18 -5.83 -13.15
C ILE A 22 3.11 -5.73 -11.61
N GLY A 23 3.18 -4.48 -11.11
CA GLY A 23 2.62 -4.16 -9.79
C GLY A 23 1.14 -4.56 -9.75
N ALA A 24 0.57 -4.78 -8.56
CA ALA A 24 -0.74 -5.43 -8.44
C ALA A 24 -1.78 -4.85 -9.40
N LEU A 25 -2.27 -5.70 -10.30
CA LEU A 25 -3.28 -5.31 -11.28
C LEU A 25 -4.59 -5.03 -10.54
N LEU A 26 -4.89 -3.75 -10.30
CA LEU A 26 -6.18 -3.30 -9.75
C LEU A 26 -7.16 -3.05 -10.89
N VAL A 27 -8.28 -3.78 -10.87
CA VAL A 27 -9.40 -3.65 -11.81
C VAL A 27 -10.52 -2.87 -11.15
N ILE A 28 -11.14 -1.96 -11.90
CA ILE A 28 -12.30 -1.19 -11.45
C ILE A 28 -13.56 -1.83 -12.02
N SER A 29 -14.54 -2.11 -11.16
CA SER A 29 -15.83 -2.67 -11.53
C SER A 29 -16.95 -1.99 -10.74
N GLY A 30 -17.73 -1.14 -11.40
CA GLY A 30 -18.73 -0.31 -10.71
C GLY A 30 -18.05 0.63 -9.71
N SER A 31 -18.47 0.60 -8.46
CA SER A 31 -17.85 1.35 -7.35
C SER A 31 -16.74 0.57 -6.62
N ALA A 32 -16.29 -0.57 -7.15
CA ALA A 32 -15.28 -1.40 -6.48
C ALA A 32 -13.93 -1.37 -7.18
N VAL A 33 -12.86 -1.40 -6.38
CA VAL A 33 -11.49 -1.71 -6.80
C VAL A 33 -11.18 -3.14 -6.39
N ILE A 34 -10.74 -3.96 -7.33
CA ILE A 34 -10.55 -5.40 -7.16
C ILE A 34 -9.10 -5.74 -7.50
N SER A 35 -8.47 -6.60 -6.68
CA SER A 35 -7.23 -7.29 -7.05
C SER A 35 -7.56 -8.74 -7.38
N PRO A 36 -7.68 -9.12 -8.67
CA PRO A 36 -8.01 -10.49 -9.06
C PRO A 36 -6.94 -11.49 -8.62
N GLU A 37 -5.67 -11.10 -8.70
CA GLU A 37 -4.53 -11.94 -8.33
C GLU A 37 -4.55 -12.33 -6.84
N HIS A 38 -4.95 -11.39 -5.98
CA HIS A 38 -4.93 -11.56 -4.53
C HIS A 38 -6.32 -11.82 -3.93
N ALA A 39 -7.34 -11.99 -4.78
CA ALA A 39 -8.72 -12.32 -4.43
C ALA A 39 -9.34 -11.42 -3.35
N TRP A 40 -9.15 -10.10 -3.47
CA TRP A 40 -9.81 -9.11 -2.61
C TRP A 40 -10.43 -7.98 -3.42
N GLY A 41 -11.42 -7.31 -2.82
CA GLY A 41 -12.05 -6.12 -3.36
C GLY A 41 -12.33 -5.09 -2.27
N LEU A 42 -12.33 -3.83 -2.66
CA LEU A 42 -12.66 -2.68 -1.82
C LEU A 42 -13.72 -1.84 -2.54
N GLU A 43 -14.89 -1.71 -1.93
CA GLU A 43 -15.93 -0.80 -2.42
C GLU A 43 -15.60 0.63 -2.01
N THR A 44 -15.88 1.60 -2.88
CA THR A 44 -15.88 3.03 -2.57
C THR A 44 -17.30 3.54 -2.40
N SER A 45 -17.48 4.53 -1.52
CA SER A 45 -18.79 5.15 -1.29
C SER A 45 -18.82 6.63 -1.65
N ALA A 46 -17.72 7.36 -1.46
CA ALA A 46 -17.65 8.79 -1.69
C ALA A 46 -16.65 9.18 -2.77
N LEU A 47 -15.47 8.56 -2.78
CA LEU A 47 -14.43 8.76 -3.79
C LEU A 47 -14.70 7.92 -5.03
N LYS A 48 -14.18 8.39 -6.17
CA LYS A 48 -14.18 7.59 -7.40
C LYS A 48 -13.34 6.33 -7.22
N PRO A 49 -13.73 5.19 -7.80
CA PRO A 49 -12.93 3.96 -7.72
C PRO A 49 -11.57 4.12 -8.41
N GLU A 50 -11.44 4.97 -9.44
CA GLU A 50 -10.16 5.34 -10.05
C GLU A 50 -9.24 6.05 -9.04
N THR A 51 -9.78 7.04 -8.34
CA THR A 51 -9.09 7.77 -7.26
C THR A 51 -8.63 6.81 -6.18
N MET A 52 -9.49 5.90 -5.74
CA MET A 52 -9.14 4.88 -4.76
C MET A 52 -8.03 3.94 -5.24
N ALA A 53 -8.10 3.47 -6.49
CA ALA A 53 -7.06 2.59 -7.04
C ALA A 53 -5.70 3.30 -7.12
N THR A 54 -5.68 4.60 -7.45
CA THR A 54 -4.44 5.40 -7.45
C THR A 54 -3.94 5.66 -6.03
N LEU A 55 -4.82 5.88 -5.06
CA LEU A 55 -4.45 5.99 -3.64
C LEU A 55 -3.79 4.72 -3.11
N ILE A 56 -4.26 3.53 -3.51
CA ILE A 56 -3.65 2.26 -3.09
C ILE A 56 -2.21 2.15 -3.63
N GLN A 57 -2.00 2.47 -4.89
CA GLN A 57 -0.65 2.49 -5.49
C GLN A 57 0.24 3.54 -4.81
N MET A 58 -0.26 4.75 -4.62
CA MET A 58 0.45 5.84 -3.95
C MET A 58 0.82 5.47 -2.51
N ALA A 59 -0.07 4.80 -1.77
CA ALA A 59 0.22 4.35 -0.42
C ALA A 59 1.38 3.36 -0.35
N ARG A 60 1.46 2.44 -1.31
CA ARG A 60 2.57 1.50 -1.47
C ARG A 60 3.87 2.23 -1.78
N ASP A 61 3.85 3.22 -2.66
CA ASP A 61 5.05 3.98 -3.03
C ASP A 61 5.52 4.93 -1.89
N ILE A 62 4.62 5.39 -1.00
CA ILE A 62 4.98 6.23 0.17
C ILE A 62 5.63 5.40 1.29
N TYR A 63 5.13 4.21 1.56
CA TYR A 63 5.68 3.27 2.55
C TYR A 63 5.93 1.91 1.90
N PRO A 64 7.04 1.73 1.16
CA PRO A 64 7.27 0.56 0.30
C PRO A 64 7.73 -0.66 1.09
N HIS A 65 6.79 -1.36 1.73
CA HIS A 65 7.07 -2.61 2.43
C HIS A 65 6.80 -3.82 1.54
N ASP A 66 7.86 -4.46 1.03
CA ASP A 66 7.78 -5.66 0.18
C ASP A 66 6.97 -6.81 0.81
N GLN A 67 7.14 -7.00 2.12
CA GLN A 67 6.52 -8.10 2.86
C GLN A 67 5.05 -7.87 3.20
N VAL A 68 4.53 -6.65 3.04
CA VAL A 68 3.14 -6.30 3.38
C VAL A 68 2.25 -6.46 2.14
N PRO A 69 1.22 -7.34 2.16
CA PRO A 69 0.27 -7.45 1.05
C PRO A 69 -0.53 -6.18 0.76
N ASP A 70 -0.85 -5.93 -0.51
CA ASP A 70 -1.56 -4.70 -0.96
C ASP A 70 -2.95 -4.50 -0.34
N LYS A 71 -3.62 -5.57 0.09
CA LYS A 71 -4.89 -5.48 0.81
C LYS A 71 -4.79 -4.59 2.05
N TYR A 72 -3.64 -4.56 2.72
CA TYR A 72 -3.45 -3.74 3.92
C TYR A 72 -3.28 -2.26 3.57
N TYR A 73 -2.74 -1.94 2.39
CA TYR A 73 -2.73 -0.57 1.87
C TYR A 73 -4.13 -0.14 1.44
N ALA A 74 -4.92 -1.03 0.83
CA ALA A 74 -6.32 -0.78 0.51
C ALA A 74 -7.17 -0.48 1.74
N ILE A 75 -7.00 -1.26 2.82
CA ILE A 75 -7.63 -0.98 4.11
C ILE A 75 -7.13 0.36 4.67
N ALA A 76 -5.83 0.63 4.60
CA ALA A 76 -5.22 1.83 5.17
C ALA A 76 -5.77 3.12 4.54
N VAL A 77 -6.04 3.13 3.23
CA VAL A 77 -6.57 4.31 2.54
C VAL A 77 -8.10 4.41 2.58
N LYS A 78 -8.82 3.36 3.01
CA LYS A 78 -10.29 3.36 3.08
C LYS A 78 -10.85 4.47 3.98
N GLY A 79 -10.14 4.84 5.05
CA GLY A 79 -10.54 5.96 5.92
C GLY A 79 -10.67 7.31 5.17
N HIS A 80 -9.93 7.51 4.07
CA HIS A 80 -10.06 8.72 3.26
C HIS A 80 -11.40 8.79 2.50
N ASP A 81 -11.93 7.65 2.06
CA ASP A 81 -13.26 7.55 1.43
C ASP A 81 -14.37 7.85 2.43
N GLU A 82 -14.26 7.31 3.65
CA GLU A 82 -15.22 7.60 4.71
C GLU A 82 -15.22 9.08 5.12
N GLN A 83 -14.03 9.70 5.19
CA GLN A 83 -13.90 11.12 5.48
C GLN A 83 -14.45 11.98 4.33
N ALA A 84 -14.18 11.60 3.08
CA ALA A 84 -14.72 12.26 1.90
C ALA A 84 -16.26 12.21 1.83
N GLY A 85 -16.88 11.18 2.42
CA GLY A 85 -18.34 11.09 2.54
C GLY A 85 -18.94 12.08 3.55
N LYS A 86 -18.12 12.60 4.48
CA LYS A 86 -18.54 13.51 5.56
C LYS A 86 -18.14 14.96 5.30
N ASP A 87 -17.10 15.18 4.51
CA ASP A 87 -16.51 16.48 4.25
C ASP A 87 -16.26 16.68 2.74
N ALA A 88 -17.06 17.54 2.13
CA ALA A 88 -16.93 17.90 0.71
C ALA A 88 -15.62 18.65 0.41
N ALA A 89 -15.16 19.47 1.37
CA ALA A 89 -13.82 20.06 1.46
C ALA A 89 -12.71 19.05 1.19
N TYR A 90 -12.73 18.03 2.04
CA TYR A 90 -11.79 16.94 2.03
C TYR A 90 -11.87 16.11 0.74
N LYS A 91 -13.09 15.77 0.32
CA LYS A 91 -13.33 15.04 -0.93
C LYS A 91 -12.71 15.75 -2.13
N ALA A 92 -12.95 17.06 -2.27
CA ALA A 92 -12.37 17.85 -3.35
C ALA A 92 -10.84 17.84 -3.29
N MET A 93 -10.24 18.03 -2.11
CA MET A 93 -8.78 17.98 -1.94
C MET A 93 -8.18 16.64 -2.41
N ILE A 94 -8.83 15.51 -2.12
CA ILE A 94 -8.36 14.18 -2.56
C ILE A 94 -8.51 14.00 -4.07
N GLU A 95 -9.69 14.28 -4.62
CA GLU A 95 -9.98 14.11 -6.04
C GLU A 95 -9.11 15.02 -6.92
N ASP A 96 -8.95 16.28 -6.53
CA ASP A 96 -8.11 17.25 -7.24
C ASP A 96 -6.63 16.90 -7.12
N GLY A 97 -6.20 16.41 -5.95
CA GLY A 97 -4.84 15.94 -5.72
C GLY A 97 -4.46 14.75 -6.60
N ILE A 98 -5.35 13.78 -6.75
CA ILE A 98 -5.15 12.65 -7.67
C ILE A 98 -5.17 13.12 -9.13
N ALA A 99 -6.08 14.03 -9.51
CA ALA A 99 -6.12 14.56 -10.86
C ALA A 99 -4.82 15.31 -11.23
N ASP A 100 -4.25 16.10 -10.31
CA ASP A 100 -2.96 16.76 -10.50
C ASP A 100 -1.80 15.74 -10.58
N LEU A 101 -1.81 14.71 -9.73
CA LEU A 101 -0.83 13.63 -9.75
C LEU A 101 -0.85 12.87 -11.08
N ASP A 102 -2.03 12.49 -11.58
CA ASP A 102 -2.20 11.83 -12.86
C ASP A 102 -1.73 12.72 -14.01
N LYS A 103 -2.07 14.01 -13.99
CA LYS A 103 -1.62 14.98 -14.99
C LYS A 103 -0.10 15.10 -15.04
N LYS A 104 0.57 15.14 -13.88
CA LYS A 104 2.05 15.20 -13.80
C LYS A 104 2.72 13.91 -14.28
N SER A 105 1.98 12.80 -14.27
CA SER A 105 2.47 11.48 -14.70
C SER A 105 2.36 11.26 -16.21
N GLY A 106 1.67 12.15 -16.93
CA GLY A 106 1.51 12.08 -18.38
C GLY A 106 0.48 11.06 -18.84
N ASP A 107 0.61 10.62 -20.09
CA ASP A 107 -0.34 9.69 -20.71
C ASP A 107 -0.36 8.35 -19.95
N GLY A 108 -1.55 7.94 -19.52
CA GLY A 108 -1.75 6.74 -18.70
C GLY A 108 -1.82 6.99 -17.19
N GLY A 109 -1.61 8.23 -16.73
CA GLY A 109 -1.73 8.62 -15.32
C GLY A 109 -0.67 7.97 -14.42
N TYR A 110 -0.79 8.19 -13.11
CA TYR A 110 0.20 7.77 -12.12
C TYR A 110 0.38 6.25 -12.09
N ARG A 111 -0.72 5.50 -12.20
CA ARG A 111 -0.71 4.04 -12.27
C ARG A 111 -0.16 3.49 -13.60
N GLY A 112 -0.05 4.32 -14.63
CA GLY A 112 0.57 3.99 -15.90
C GLY A 112 2.10 4.06 -15.89
N LEU A 113 2.69 4.67 -14.86
CA LEU A 113 4.15 4.72 -14.68
C LEU A 113 4.70 3.34 -14.29
N GLY A 114 5.54 2.79 -15.15
CA GLY A 114 6.07 1.44 -14.98
C GLY A 114 7.05 1.30 -13.82
N TRP A 115 8.09 2.15 -13.77
CA TRP A 115 9.15 2.04 -12.77
C TRP A 115 8.83 2.82 -11.50
N GLU A 116 9.17 2.25 -10.35
CA GLU A 116 8.98 2.90 -9.04
C GLU A 116 9.69 4.26 -8.97
N ASP A 117 10.92 4.35 -9.46
CA ASP A 117 11.67 5.62 -9.50
C ASP A 117 10.92 6.73 -10.24
N GLN A 118 10.15 6.40 -11.27
CA GLN A 118 9.32 7.37 -11.98
C GLN A 118 8.17 7.85 -11.10
N ARG A 119 7.48 6.91 -10.44
CA ARG A 119 6.38 7.21 -9.51
C ARG A 119 6.86 8.07 -8.34
N VAL A 120 7.96 7.66 -7.68
CA VAL A 120 8.60 8.43 -6.61
C VAL A 120 9.04 9.81 -7.10
N GLY A 121 9.56 9.91 -8.33
CA GLY A 121 9.92 11.17 -8.96
C GLY A 121 8.74 12.15 -9.08
N VAL A 122 7.54 11.65 -9.37
CA VAL A 122 6.32 12.49 -9.39
C VAL A 122 5.84 12.80 -7.97
N LEU A 123 5.87 11.83 -7.04
CA LEU A 123 5.48 12.07 -5.64
C LEU A 123 6.30 13.18 -4.99
N LYS A 124 7.61 13.23 -5.24
CA LYS A 124 8.49 14.31 -4.75
C LYS A 124 8.05 15.69 -5.21
N GLN A 125 7.43 15.82 -6.39
CA GLN A 125 6.96 17.11 -6.89
C GLN A 125 5.73 17.62 -6.13
N ILE A 126 4.99 16.72 -5.48
CA ILE A 126 3.77 17.05 -4.73
C ILE A 126 3.94 16.90 -3.22
N GLU A 127 5.14 16.58 -2.73
CA GLU A 127 5.36 16.19 -1.33
C GLU A 127 4.97 17.28 -0.32
N ALA A 128 5.10 18.56 -0.70
CA ALA A 128 4.72 19.70 0.14
C ALA A 128 3.22 20.03 0.09
N THR A 129 2.43 19.35 -0.75
CA THR A 129 1.00 19.64 -0.89
C THR A 129 0.18 19.14 0.30
N PRO A 130 -0.93 19.81 0.66
CA PRO A 130 -1.84 19.31 1.69
C PRO A 130 -2.37 17.91 1.38
N PHE A 131 -2.62 17.61 0.10
CA PHE A 131 -3.04 16.30 -0.37
C PHE A 131 -2.02 15.20 0.00
N PHE A 132 -0.75 15.36 -0.40
CA PHE A 132 0.28 14.37 -0.11
C PHE A 132 0.49 14.20 1.40
N GLN A 133 0.51 15.30 2.15
CA GLN A 133 0.68 15.27 3.60
C GLN A 133 -0.50 14.57 4.31
N ALA A 134 -1.73 14.76 3.83
CA ALA A 134 -2.90 14.07 4.36
C ALA A 134 -2.81 12.54 4.15
N ILE A 135 -2.40 12.09 2.96
CA ILE A 135 -2.23 10.66 2.67
C ILE A 135 -1.07 10.08 3.49
N ARG A 136 0.11 10.71 3.44
CA ARG A 136 1.30 10.28 4.19
C ARG A 136 1.02 10.20 5.70
N GLY A 137 0.39 11.22 6.26
CA GLY A 137 0.06 11.29 7.69
C GLY A 137 -0.99 10.26 8.10
N GLY A 138 -2.03 10.08 7.27
CA GLY A 138 -3.05 9.05 7.50
C GLY A 138 -2.46 7.64 7.56
N LEU A 139 -1.58 7.32 6.61
CA LEU A 139 -0.92 6.02 6.51
C LEU A 139 -0.07 5.64 7.72
N VAL A 140 0.58 6.59 8.40
CA VAL A 140 1.34 6.31 9.64
C VAL A 140 0.46 5.66 10.70
N VAL A 141 -0.81 6.05 10.76
CA VAL A 141 -1.75 5.47 11.71
C VAL A 141 -2.44 4.27 11.09
N SER A 142 -3.02 4.41 9.89
CA SER A 142 -3.92 3.42 9.33
C SER A 142 -3.21 2.16 8.80
N LEU A 143 -1.95 2.25 8.35
CA LEU A 143 -1.20 1.06 7.90
C LEU A 143 -0.68 0.26 9.09
N TYR A 144 -0.01 0.92 10.04
CA TYR A 144 0.69 0.26 11.14
C TYR A 144 -0.22 -0.13 12.31
N ASN A 145 -1.43 0.42 12.40
CA ASN A 145 -2.41 0.04 13.43
C ASN A 145 -3.34 -1.13 13.00
N GLN A 146 -2.91 -1.93 12.02
CA GLN A 146 -3.57 -3.17 11.63
C GLN A 146 -2.88 -4.34 12.33
N LYS A 147 -3.60 -5.03 13.23
CA LYS A 147 -3.02 -6.08 14.09
C LYS A 147 -2.41 -7.22 13.29
N GLU A 148 -2.98 -7.52 12.14
CA GLU A 148 -2.54 -8.54 11.20
C GLU A 148 -1.19 -8.20 10.54
N VAL A 149 -0.78 -6.93 10.55
CA VAL A 149 0.49 -6.46 10.00
C VAL A 149 1.61 -6.51 11.05
N TRP A 150 1.28 -6.48 12.34
CA TRP A 150 2.26 -6.46 13.44
C TRP A 150 3.31 -7.59 13.39
N PRO A 151 2.94 -8.86 13.12
CA PRO A 151 3.93 -9.93 13.04
C PRO A 151 4.95 -9.75 11.91
N ILE A 152 4.58 -9.05 10.83
CA ILE A 152 5.49 -8.76 9.69
C ILE A 152 6.62 -7.83 10.17
N PHE A 153 6.31 -6.90 11.06
CA PHE A 153 7.28 -5.95 11.62
C PHE A 153 7.93 -6.42 12.93
N GLY A 154 7.67 -7.65 13.38
CA GLY A 154 8.16 -8.15 14.66
C GLY A 154 7.56 -7.42 15.88
N TYR A 155 6.42 -6.75 15.73
CA TYR A 155 5.75 -6.08 16.84
C TYR A 155 4.88 -7.07 17.63
N GLU A 156 5.14 -7.20 18.93
CA GLU A 156 4.50 -8.20 19.80
C GLU A 156 3.11 -7.82 20.34
N GLY A 157 2.48 -6.80 19.75
CA GLY A 157 1.19 -6.27 20.16
C GLY A 157 1.25 -5.43 21.42
N GLU A 158 0.10 -4.93 21.90
CA GLU A 158 0.07 -3.88 22.93
C GLU A 158 0.74 -4.29 24.24
N SER A 159 1.44 -3.36 24.87
CA SER A 159 2.18 -3.60 26.12
C SER A 159 1.37 -3.34 27.38
N TYR A 160 0.43 -2.38 27.33
CA TYR A 160 -0.28 -1.89 28.51
C TYR A 160 -1.09 -2.97 29.21
N SER A 161 -1.88 -3.75 28.46
CA SER A 161 -2.69 -4.85 28.99
C SER A 161 -1.84 -6.05 29.46
N LYS A 162 -0.54 -6.07 29.13
CA LYS A 162 0.39 -7.19 29.32
C LYS A 162 1.49 -6.89 30.34
N GLY A 163 1.42 -5.75 31.04
CA GLY A 163 2.41 -5.38 32.07
C GLY A 163 3.74 -4.89 31.51
N GLY A 164 3.78 -4.42 30.26
CA GLY A 164 4.99 -3.92 29.59
C GLY A 164 5.70 -4.98 28.74
N TYR A 165 6.89 -4.63 28.22
CA TYR A 165 7.75 -5.54 27.44
C TYR A 165 8.95 -6.08 28.25
N ILE A 166 9.18 -5.61 29.48
CA ILE A 166 10.38 -5.97 30.26
C ILE A 166 10.58 -7.49 30.37
N ALA A 167 9.50 -8.26 30.49
CA ALA A 167 9.52 -9.72 30.56
C ALA A 167 8.93 -10.42 29.32
N ARG A 168 8.74 -9.70 28.21
CA ARG A 168 8.08 -10.16 26.98
C ARG A 168 8.51 -9.25 25.82
N GLY A 169 9.52 -9.61 25.04
CA GLY A 169 9.88 -8.83 23.85
C GLY A 169 10.98 -7.79 23.99
N PHE A 170 11.24 -7.24 25.19
CA PHE A 170 12.22 -6.14 25.33
C PHE A 170 13.64 -6.55 24.88
N ASN A 171 14.01 -7.82 25.07
CA ASN A 171 15.31 -8.37 24.68
C ASN A 171 15.25 -9.26 23.43
N ASP A 172 14.10 -9.34 22.75
CA ASP A 172 13.89 -10.27 21.63
C ASP A 172 14.34 -9.66 20.29
N ILE A 173 14.91 -8.46 20.32
CA ILE A 173 15.36 -7.70 19.15
C ILE A 173 16.82 -8.09 18.82
N GLU A 174 17.04 -8.79 17.71
CA GLU A 174 18.38 -9.23 17.28
C GLU A 174 19.26 -8.14 16.62
N TRP A 175 18.72 -6.93 16.41
CA TRP A 175 19.36 -5.88 15.59
C TRP A 175 19.79 -4.62 16.35
N LEU A 176 19.66 -4.60 17.68
CA LEU A 176 20.28 -3.61 18.58
C LEU A 176 21.47 -4.25 19.30
#